data_AF-A0A9D4K278-F1
#
_entry.id   AF-A0A9D4K278-F1
#
_cell.length_a   1.000
_cell.length_b   1.000
_cell.length_c   1.000
_cell.angle_alpha   90.00
_cell.angle_beta   90.00
_cell.angle_gamma   90.00
#
_symmetry.space_group_name_H-M   'P 1'
#
loop_
_entity.id
_entity.type
_entity.pdbx_description
1 polymer ?
#
loop_
_entity_poly.entity_id
_entity_poly.type
_entity_poly.pdbx_seq_one_letter_code
_entity_poly.pdbx_strand_id
1 'polypeptide(L)'
;MNKLYCLSSGVFAEPKAAVNILKAVDTGCASMEAFITGCLIEKNALLHDSVKRNKLKTFAASEVSKSIRSSSNKLAQFEAERNIRAHSILLSIQNDIDLERTLSYPLSQVPWSLEIADGMPVKTNKA
;
A
#
# COMPACT_ATOMS: atom_id res chain seq x y z
N MET A 1 3.73 14.75 -18.97
CA MET A 1 2.76 14.47 -17.89
C MET A 1 3.27 13.29 -17.08
N ASN A 2 3.66 13.51 -15.83
CA ASN A 2 4.11 12.43 -14.94
C ASN A 2 2.89 11.63 -14.49
N LYS A 3 2.84 10.34 -14.85
CA LYS A 3 1.79 9.41 -14.44
C LYS A 3 2.17 8.79 -13.10
N LEU A 4 1.22 8.73 -12.16
CA LEU A 4 1.42 8.07 -10.87
C LEU A 4 1.12 6.58 -11.02
N TYR A 5 2.05 5.71 -10.64
CA TYR A 5 1.92 4.27 -10.78
C TYR A 5 1.83 3.59 -9.42
N CYS A 6 0.98 2.57 -9.33
CA CYS A 6 1.02 1.65 -8.20
C CYS A 6 2.23 0.72 -8.37
N LEU A 7 3.10 0.67 -7.36
CA LEU A 7 4.32 -0.14 -7.40
C LEU A 7 4.02 -1.64 -7.47
N SER A 8 2.92 -2.10 -6.86
CA SER A 8 2.55 -3.52 -6.83
C SER A 8 1.93 -3.99 -8.15
N SER A 9 0.99 -3.23 -8.69
CA SER A 9 0.24 -3.63 -9.88
C SER A 9 0.82 -3.10 -11.19
N GLY A 10 1.69 -2.09 -11.15
CA GLY A 10 2.16 -1.37 -12.34
C GLY A 10 1.06 -0.57 -13.05
N VAL A 11 -0.15 -0.54 -12.48
CA VAL A 11 -1.30 0.17 -13.03
C VAL A 11 -1.18 1.65 -12.68
N PHE A 12 -1.47 2.52 -13.64
CA PHE A 12 -1.50 3.96 -13.40
C PHE A 12 -2.75 4.35 -12.61
N ALA A 13 -2.61 5.33 -11.72
CA ALA A 13 -3.73 5.86 -10.96
C ALA A 13 -4.74 6.55 -11.90
N GLU A 14 -6.04 6.32 -11.70
CA GLU A 14 -7.08 7.17 -12.28
C GLU A 14 -6.78 8.64 -11.92
N PRO A 15 -6.99 9.62 -12.82
CA PRO A 15 -6.66 11.03 -12.54
C PRO A 15 -7.20 11.55 -11.20
N LYS A 16 -8.40 11.13 -10.79
CA LYS A 16 -9.00 11.50 -9.50
C LYS A 16 -8.26 10.88 -8.31
N ALA A 17 -7.82 9.62 -8.44
CA ALA A 17 -7.02 8.97 -7.41
C ALA A 17 -5.61 9.58 -7.34
N ALA A 18 -5.00 9.91 -8.49
CA ALA A 18 -3.68 10.53 -8.54
C ALA A 18 -3.63 11.86 -7.77
N VAL A 19 -4.62 12.74 -8.01
CA VAL A 19 -4.71 14.02 -7.29
C VAL A 19 -4.90 13.81 -5.79
N ASN A 20 -5.77 12.87 -5.40
CA ASN A 20 -6.03 12.58 -3.99
C ASN A 20 -4.81 12.01 -3.27
N ILE A 21 -4.05 11.14 -3.92
CA ILE A 21 -2.83 10.54 -3.35
C ILE A 21 -1.77 11.62 -3.18
N LEU A 22 -1.56 12.47 -4.18
CA LEU A 22 -0.57 13.55 -4.13
C LEU A 22 -0.90 14.62 -3.07
N LYS A 23 -2.20 14.90 -2.85
CA LYS A 23 -2.68 15.89 -1.88
C LYS A 23 -3.09 15.27 -0.54
N ALA A 24 -2.80 14.00 -0.29
CA ALA A 24 -3.31 13.30 0.89
C ALA A 24 -2.82 13.96 2.20
N VAL A 25 -1.55 14.37 2.22
CA VAL A 25 -0.94 15.07 3.36
C VAL A 25 -1.57 16.43 3.56
N ASP A 26 -1.62 17.26 2.52
CA ASP A 26 -2.24 18.60 2.59
C ASP A 26 -3.70 18.53 3.05
N THR A 27 -4.45 17.55 2.56
CA THR A 27 -5.84 17.32 2.96
C THR A 27 -5.94 16.94 4.44
N GLY A 28 -5.01 16.11 4.93
CA GLY A 28 -4.91 15.76 6.34
C GLY A 28 -4.58 16.96 7.22
N CYS A 29 -3.61 17.79 6.81
CA CYS A 29 -3.25 19.03 7.50
C CYS A 29 -4.44 20.00 7.56
N ALA A 30 -5.14 20.21 6.45
CA ALA A 30 -6.33 21.06 6.42
C ALA A 30 -7.45 20.53 7.33
N SER A 31 -7.66 19.20 7.39
CA SER A 31 -8.63 18.60 8.32
C SER A 31 -8.24 18.79 9.78
N MET A 32 -6.94 18.70 10.08
CA MET A 32 -6.41 18.96 11.42
C MET A 32 -6.62 20.42 11.83
N GLU A 33 -6.26 21.37 10.96
CA GLU A 33 -6.44 22.81 11.21
C GLU A 33 -7.91 23.17 11.39
N ALA A 34 -8.80 22.64 10.55
CA ALA A 34 -10.24 22.83 10.68
C ALA A 34 -10.76 22.31 12.03
N PHE A 35 -10.27 21.16 12.49
CA PHE A 35 -10.64 20.62 13.80
C PHE A 35 -10.14 21.52 14.95
N ILE A 36 -8.87 21.93 14.91
CA ILE A 36 -8.29 22.83 15.92
C ILE A 36 -9.08 24.15 15.99
N THR A 37 -9.39 24.75 14.85
CA THR A 37 -10.17 25.98 14.73
C THR A 37 -11.59 25.78 15.29
N GLY A 38 -12.24 24.68 14.93
CA GLY A 38 -13.58 24.32 15.41
C GLY A 38 -13.65 24.11 16.92
N CYS A 39 -12.61 23.54 17.52
CA CYS A 39 -12.53 23.33 18.97
C CYS A 39 -12.14 24.59 19.74
N LEU A 40 -11.09 25.30 19.33
CA LEU A 40 -10.47 26.35 20.12
C LEU A 40 -11.04 27.75 19.85
N ILE A 41 -11.48 28.01 18.61
CA ILE A 41 -11.93 29.34 18.19
C ILE A 41 -13.45 29.39 18.14
N GLU A 42 -14.06 28.50 17.35
CA GLU A 42 -15.51 28.55 17.10
C GLU A 42 -16.33 27.86 18.20
N LYS A 43 -15.72 26.96 18.98
CA LYS A 43 -16.37 26.12 20.03
C LYS A 43 -17.55 25.29 19.51
N ASN A 44 -17.50 24.93 18.24
CA ASN A 44 -18.52 24.14 17.55
C ASN A 44 -18.29 22.63 17.69
N ALA A 45 -17.10 22.22 18.13
CA ALA A 45 -16.69 20.83 18.32
C ALA A 45 -16.02 20.64 19.69
N LEU A 46 -16.25 19.50 20.33
CA LEU A 46 -15.59 19.11 21.57
C LEU A 46 -14.20 18.53 21.25
N LEU A 47 -13.26 18.68 22.18
CA LEU A 47 -11.91 18.12 22.04
C LEU A 47 -11.93 16.59 21.89
N HIS A 48 -12.95 15.92 22.45
CA HIS A 48 -13.14 14.48 22.37
C HIS A 48 -13.88 14.02 21.11
N ASP A 49 -14.33 14.94 20.26
CA ASP A 49 -14.98 14.59 19.00
C ASP A 49 -13.97 13.99 18.02
N SER A 50 -14.44 13.04 17.23
CA SER A 50 -13.62 12.38 16.22
C SER A 50 -13.43 13.26 14.98
N VAL A 51 -12.19 13.36 14.51
CA VAL A 51 -11.91 13.94 13.19
C VAL A 51 -12.46 13.02 12.11
N LYS A 52 -13.40 13.54 11.30
CA LYS A 52 -14.01 12.77 10.23
C LYS A 52 -12.95 12.25 9.25
N ARG A 53 -13.01 10.97 8.93
CA ARG A 53 -12.08 10.34 7.99
C ARG A 53 -12.24 10.95 6.60
N ASN A 54 -11.13 11.42 6.03
CA ASN A 54 -11.09 11.95 4.67
C ASN A 54 -11.38 10.82 3.66
N LYS A 55 -12.41 11.02 2.82
CA LYS A 55 -12.82 10.07 1.78
C LYS A 55 -11.93 10.16 0.54
N LEU A 56 -10.63 9.90 0.72
CA LEU A 56 -9.65 9.93 -0.36
C LEU A 56 -9.78 8.67 -1.22
N LYS A 57 -9.82 8.86 -2.55
CA LYS A 57 -9.71 7.73 -3.49
C LYS A 57 -8.24 7.33 -3.63
N THR A 58 -7.95 6.06 -3.37
CA THR A 58 -6.61 5.46 -3.48
C THR A 58 -6.59 4.36 -4.55
N PHE A 59 -5.45 3.69 -4.71
CA PHE A 59 -5.31 2.53 -5.60
C PHE A 59 -6.20 1.34 -5.24
N ALA A 60 -6.74 1.28 -4.01
CA ALA A 60 -7.69 0.26 -3.59
C ALA A 60 -8.95 0.22 -4.48
N ALA A 61 -9.33 1.36 -5.06
CA ALA A 61 -10.44 1.42 -6.01
C ALA A 61 -10.08 0.86 -7.41
N SER A 62 -8.80 0.55 -7.66
CA SER A 62 -8.25 0.12 -8.95
C SER A 62 -7.62 -1.27 -8.90
N GLU A 63 -7.72 -1.97 -7.77
CA GLU A 63 -7.04 -3.26 -7.58
C GLU A 63 -7.61 -4.39 -8.44
N VAL A 64 -6.70 -5.12 -9.09
CA VAL A 64 -6.97 -6.39 -9.74
C VAL A 64 -6.71 -7.49 -8.71
N SER A 65 -7.68 -7.73 -7.82
CA SER A 65 -7.61 -8.88 -6.92
C SER A 65 -7.68 -10.18 -7.73
N LYS A 66 -6.80 -11.14 -7.45
CA LYS A 66 -6.85 -12.47 -8.07
C LYS A 66 -7.17 -13.52 -7.02
N SER A 67 -8.08 -14.43 -7.36
CA SER A 67 -8.37 -15.60 -6.52
C SER A 67 -7.37 -16.70 -6.87
N ILE A 68 -6.65 -17.21 -5.87
CA ILE A 68 -5.68 -18.30 -6.01
C ILE A 68 -6.11 -19.44 -5.10
N ARG A 69 -5.95 -20.68 -5.57
CA ARG A 69 -6.18 -21.87 -4.75
C ARG A 69 -4.94 -22.16 -3.92
N SER A 70 -5.13 -22.35 -2.62
CA SER A 70 -4.14 -22.91 -1.71
C SER A 70 -3.88 -24.39 -2.00
N SER A 71 -2.82 -24.94 -1.40
CA SER A 71 -2.54 -26.39 -1.40
C SER A 71 -3.68 -27.21 -0.81
N SER A 72 -4.48 -26.61 0.09
CA SER A 72 -5.67 -27.22 0.68
C SER A 72 -6.95 -27.06 -0.15
N ASN A 73 -6.84 -26.62 -1.41
CA ASN A 73 -7.96 -26.28 -2.31
C ASN A 73 -8.89 -25.15 -1.82
N LYS A 74 -8.58 -24.49 -0.70
CA LYS A 74 -9.29 -23.28 -0.28
C LYS A 74 -8.93 -22.13 -1.20
N LEU A 75 -9.93 -21.38 -1.64
CA LEU A 75 -9.72 -20.14 -2.39
C LEU A 75 -9.31 -19.04 -1.41
N ALA A 76 -8.21 -18.37 -1.72
CA ALA A 76 -7.79 -17.17 -1.02
C ALA A 76 -7.64 -16.03 -2.05
N GLN A 77 -8.13 -14.86 -1.66
CA GLN A 77 -8.03 -13.65 -2.47
C GLN A 77 -6.68 -13.00 -2.19
N PHE A 78 -5.89 -12.79 -3.24
CA PHE A 78 -4.59 -12.15 -3.14
C PHE A 78 -4.53 -10.88 -3.96
N GLU A 79 -3.97 -9.86 -3.34
CA GLU A 79 -3.40 -8.70 -4.03
C GLU A 79 -1.96 -9.09 -4.39
N ALA A 80 -1.71 -9.33 -5.67
CA ALA A 80 -0.41 -9.83 -6.11
C ALA A 80 0.64 -8.71 -6.13
N GLU A 81 1.56 -8.72 -5.18
CA GLU A 81 2.68 -7.78 -5.07
C GLU A 81 3.94 -8.21 -5.87
N ARG A 82 3.79 -9.01 -6.93
CA ARG A 82 4.95 -9.63 -7.63
C ARG A 82 5.93 -8.60 -8.20
N ASN A 83 5.43 -7.42 -8.60
CA ASN A 83 6.28 -6.34 -9.12
C ASN A 83 7.05 -5.62 -8.02
N ILE A 84 6.61 -5.68 -6.76
CA ILE A 84 7.35 -5.09 -5.64
C ILE A 84 8.71 -5.78 -5.51
N ARG A 85 8.77 -7.12 -5.55
CA ARG A 85 10.06 -7.85 -5.47
C ARG A 85 11.05 -7.38 -6.54
N ALA A 86 10.61 -7.29 -7.79
CA ALA A 86 11.46 -6.87 -8.89
C ALA A 86 11.96 -5.43 -8.69
N HIS A 87 11.08 -4.53 -8.22
CA HIS A 87 11.47 -3.16 -7.90
C HIS A 87 12.39 -3.08 -6.68
N SER A 88 12.15 -3.86 -5.63
CA SER A 88 13.02 -3.92 -4.45
C SER A 88 14.43 -4.38 -4.82
N ILE A 89 14.56 -5.37 -5.71
CA ILE A 89 15.86 -5.82 -6.24
C ILE A 89 16.52 -4.72 -7.07
N LEU A 90 15.77 -4.02 -7.92
CA LEU A 90 16.32 -2.90 -8.69
C LEU A 90 16.80 -1.77 -7.77
N LEU A 91 15.99 -1.40 -6.79
CA LEU A 91 16.30 -0.36 -5.81
C LEU A 91 17.48 -0.76 -4.93
N SER A 92 17.61 -2.04 -4.58
CA SER A 92 18.74 -2.49 -3.78
C SER A 92 20.06 -2.39 -4.51
N ILE A 93 20.07 -2.68 -5.82
CA ILE A 93 21.26 -2.48 -6.67
C ILE A 93 21.57 -0.98 -6.79
N GLN A 94 20.56 -0.14 -6.95
CA GLN A 94 20.76 1.30 -7.12
C GLN A 94 21.22 2.03 -5.85
N ASN A 95 20.79 1.55 -4.68
CA ASN A 95 21.00 2.22 -3.39
C ASN A 95 21.90 1.43 -2.44
N ASP A 96 22.58 0.39 -2.93
CA ASP A 96 23.46 -0.50 -2.15
C ASP A 96 22.79 -1.05 -0.87
N ILE A 97 21.55 -1.54 -1.03
CA ILE A 97 20.77 -2.11 0.08
C ILE A 97 21.06 -3.61 0.16
N ASP A 98 21.52 -4.06 1.33
CA ASP A 98 21.67 -5.48 1.62
C ASP A 98 20.28 -6.13 1.83
N LEU A 99 19.73 -6.69 0.75
CA LEU A 99 18.45 -7.38 0.78
C LEU A 99 18.50 -8.69 1.56
N GLU A 100 19.66 -9.36 1.64
CA GLU A 100 19.78 -10.61 2.39
C GLU A 100 19.58 -10.35 3.88
N ARG A 101 20.26 -9.33 4.41
CA ARG A 101 20.07 -8.88 5.79
C ARG A 101 18.68 -8.30 6.03
N THR A 102 18.14 -7.55 5.08
CA THR A 102 16.81 -6.92 5.20
C THR A 102 15.68 -7.96 5.26
N LEU A 103 15.79 -9.04 4.47
CA LEU A 103 14.79 -10.11 4.41
C LEU A 103 15.00 -11.20 5.47
N SER A 104 16.13 -11.20 6.18
CA SER A 104 16.42 -12.15 7.27
C SER A 104 15.56 -11.94 8.51
N TYR A 105 15.02 -10.72 8.72
CA TYR A 105 14.22 -10.36 9.89
C TYR A 105 12.89 -9.71 9.47
N PRO A 106 11.99 -10.44 8.80
CA PRO A 106 10.74 -9.86 8.34
C PRO A 106 9.87 -9.51 9.55
N LEU A 107 9.33 -8.28 9.56
CA LEU A 107 8.42 -7.79 10.61
C LEU A 107 7.01 -8.40 10.51
N SER A 108 6.73 -9.16 9.44
CA SER A 108 5.49 -9.88 9.18
C SER A 108 5.79 -11.24 8.54
N GLN A 109 4.76 -12.03 8.24
CA GLN A 109 4.89 -13.15 7.29
C GLN A 109 5.55 -12.65 5.99
N VAL A 110 6.33 -13.50 5.33
CA VAL A 110 7.15 -13.07 4.19
C VAL A 110 6.19 -12.51 3.12
N PRO A 111 6.49 -11.37 2.48
CA PRO A 111 5.56 -10.75 1.53
C PRO A 111 4.99 -11.76 0.53
N TRP A 112 3.71 -11.66 0.18
CA TRP A 112 3.03 -12.57 -0.77
C TRP A 112 3.68 -12.59 -2.17
N SER A 113 4.54 -11.62 -2.47
CA SER A 113 5.41 -11.66 -3.65
C SER A 113 6.48 -12.78 -3.61
N LEU A 114 6.70 -13.38 -2.44
CA LEU A 114 7.70 -14.41 -2.11
C LEU A 114 7.06 -15.74 -1.67
N GLU A 115 5.76 -15.76 -1.35
CA GLU A 115 5.05 -16.91 -0.78
C GLU A 115 3.89 -17.39 -1.68
N ILE A 116 3.55 -18.69 -1.58
CA ILE A 116 2.28 -19.24 -2.05
C ILE A 116 1.18 -18.92 -1.04
N ALA A 117 -0.08 -19.16 -1.41
CA ALA A 117 -1.26 -18.86 -0.59
C ALA A 117 -1.26 -19.38 0.86
N ASP A 118 -0.43 -20.39 1.15
CA ASP A 118 -0.27 -21.00 2.47
C ASP A 118 0.91 -20.43 3.29
N GLY A 119 1.55 -19.37 2.81
CA GLY A 119 2.70 -18.74 3.46
C GLY A 119 4.03 -19.49 3.28
N MET A 120 4.07 -20.47 2.38
CA MET A 120 5.29 -21.22 2.08
C MET A 120 6.05 -20.54 0.92
N PRO A 121 7.38 -20.63 0.84
CA PRO A 121 8.13 -20.04 -0.26
C PRO A 121 7.69 -20.57 -1.63
N VAL A 122 7.56 -19.69 -2.62
CA VAL A 122 7.30 -20.10 -4.01
C VAL A 122 8.47 -20.95 -4.52
N LYS A 123 8.21 -22.21 -4.88
CA LYS A 123 9.21 -23.06 -5.53
C LYS A 123 9.58 -22.48 -6.89
N THR A 124 10.80 -21.99 -7.02
CA THR A 124 11.40 -21.70 -8.33
C THR A 124 11.98 -22.99 -8.89
N ASN A 125 11.79 -23.26 -10.19
CA ASN A 125 12.53 -24.35 -10.84
C ASN A 125 14.02 -24.07 -10.65
N LYS A 126 14.72 -25.00 -9.98
CA LYS A 126 16.18 -25.02 -10.01
C LYS A 126 16.57 -25.42 -11.42
N ALA A 127 17.16 -24.48 -12.17
CA ALA A 127 17.94 -24.82 -13.35
C ALA A 127 19.27 -25.45 -12.90
#